data_AF-A0A226N3V6-F1
#
_entry.id   AF-A0A226N3V6-F1
#
_cell.length_a   1.000
_cell.length_b   1.000
_cell.length_c   1.000
_cell.angle_alpha   90.00
_cell.angle_beta   90.00
_cell.angle_gamma   90.00
#
_symmetry.space_group_name_H-M   'P 1'
#
loop_
_entity.id
_entity.type
_entity.pdbx_description
1 polymer ?
#
loop_
_entity_poly.entity_id
_entity_poly.type
_entity_poly.pdbx_seq_one_letter_code
_entity_poly.pdbx_strand_id
1 'polypeptide(L)'
;MSLWSWVNQPEELKNFKNPLFEANSLVIWPSVAPQSLQLWEGVFLRWNRPSKFQDEAQEEINKIIDYNRLLQEKVNAMRKQLAQLETRDRVQENL
;
A
#
# COMPACT_ATOMS: atom_id res chain seq x y z
N MET A 1 17.14 -18.53 18.43
CA MET A 1 16.66 -17.39 17.61
C MET A 1 15.18 -17.58 17.35
N SER A 2 14.37 -16.52 17.46
CA SER A 2 12.94 -16.56 17.15
C SER A 2 12.73 -16.21 15.67
N LEU A 3 11.75 -16.84 15.02
CA LEU A 3 11.30 -16.48 13.68
C LEU A 3 10.96 -14.98 13.59
N TRP A 4 10.30 -14.45 14.62
CA TRP A 4 9.92 -13.03 14.68
C TRP A 4 11.11 -12.09 14.78
N SER A 5 12.22 -12.53 15.37
CA SER A 5 13.45 -11.73 15.40
C SER A 5 14.09 -11.59 14.02
N TRP A 6 13.86 -12.54 13.11
CA TRP A 6 14.31 -12.47 11.72
C TRP A 6 13.31 -11.71 10.84
N VAL A 7 12.01 -12.05 10.90
CA VAL A 7 10.97 -11.40 10.09
C VAL A 7 10.88 -9.89 10.34
N ASN A 8 11.10 -9.45 11.59
CA ASN A 8 11.03 -8.04 11.94
C ASN A 8 12.29 -7.23 11.58
N GLN A 9 13.31 -7.85 10.97
CA GLN A 9 14.46 -7.11 10.46
C GLN A 9 14.00 -6.20 9.30
N PRO A 10 14.43 -4.94 9.21
CA PRO A 10 13.97 -4.00 8.18
C PRO A 10 14.10 -4.54 6.74
N GLU A 11 15.18 -5.28 6.48
CA GLU A 11 15.45 -5.88 5.18
C GLU A 11 14.49 -7.00 4.80
N GLU A 12 13.99 -7.75 5.78
CA GLU A 12 13.05 -8.85 5.55
C GLU A 12 11.60 -8.36 5.60
N LEU A 13 11.31 -7.47 6.55
CA LEU A 13 9.97 -6.96 6.80
C LEU A 13 9.35 -6.31 5.55
N LYS A 14 10.16 -5.68 4.69
CA LYS A 14 9.70 -5.10 3.42
C LYS A 14 9.05 -6.13 2.48
N ASN A 15 9.48 -7.39 2.56
CA ASN A 15 8.95 -8.49 1.74
C ASN A 15 7.64 -9.06 2.29
N PHE A 16 7.31 -8.80 3.56
CA PHE A 16 6.14 -9.37 4.25
C PHE A 16 5.02 -8.34 4.51
N LYS A 17 5.21 -7.07 4.14
CA LYS A 17 4.18 -6.04 4.27
C LYS A 17 3.20 -6.11 3.09
N ASN A 18 1.91 -6.10 3.41
CA ASN A 18 0.88 -5.85 2.41
C ASN A 18 0.85 -4.34 2.10
N PRO A 19 1.16 -3.90 0.87
CA PRO A 19 1.19 -2.49 0.53
C PRO A 19 -0.22 -1.86 0.47
N LEU A 20 -1.28 -2.68 0.40
CA LEU A 20 -2.68 -2.26 0.45
C LEU A 20 -3.27 -2.27 1.87
N PHE A 21 -2.44 -2.50 2.89
CA PHE A 21 -2.93 -2.57 4.26
C PHE A 21 -3.37 -1.19 4.76
N GLU A 22 -4.64 -1.08 5.12
CA GLU A 22 -5.20 0.01 5.90
C GLU A 22 -5.82 -0.55 7.18
N ALA A 23 -5.66 0.18 8.28
CA ALA A 23 -6.19 -0.24 9.57
C ALA A 23 -7.72 -0.26 9.52
N ASN A 24 -8.30 -1.46 9.51
CA ASN A 24 -9.74 -1.64 9.58
C ASN A 24 -10.17 -1.86 11.04
N SER A 25 -11.00 -0.96 11.56
CA SER A 25 -11.56 -1.04 12.92
C SER A 25 -12.83 -1.88 13.01
N LEU A 26 -13.38 -2.33 11.87
CA LEU A 26 -14.60 -3.12 11.80
C LEU A 26 -14.30 -4.62 11.94
N VAL A 27 -15.31 -5.35 12.42
CA VAL A 27 -15.25 -6.82 12.50
C VAL A 27 -15.31 -7.41 11.10
N ILE A 28 -14.39 -8.33 10.80
CA ILE A 28 -14.36 -9.08 9.54
C ILE A 28 -15.18 -10.37 9.72
N TRP A 29 -16.20 -10.55 8.89
CA TRP A 29 -17.06 -11.75 8.87
C TRP A 29 -16.88 -12.51 7.55
N PRO A 30 -15.86 -13.37 7.42
CA PRO A 30 -15.64 -14.12 6.20
C PRO A 30 -16.74 -15.16 5.99
N SER A 31 -17.09 -15.41 4.73
CA SER A 31 -17.97 -16.53 4.36
C SER A 31 -17.21 -17.86 4.44
N VAL A 32 -17.89 -18.88 4.94
CA VAL A 32 -17.41 -20.28 4.96
C VAL A 32 -18.09 -21.16 3.91
N ALA A 33 -18.90 -20.58 3.03
CA ALA A 33 -19.53 -21.31 1.94
C ALA A 33 -18.46 -21.87 0.96
N PRO A 34 -18.60 -23.09 0.44
CA PRO A 34 -17.62 -23.66 -0.48
C PRO A 34 -17.34 -22.77 -1.70
N GLN A 35 -18.37 -22.10 -2.23
CA GLN A 35 -18.26 -21.18 -3.37
C GLN A 35 -17.45 -19.91 -3.10
N SER A 36 -17.26 -19.51 -1.83
CA SER A 36 -16.42 -18.37 -1.45
C SER A 36 -14.98 -18.75 -1.15
N LEU A 37 -14.67 -20.05 -1.05
CA LEU A 37 -13.33 -20.55 -0.77
C LEU A 37 -12.63 -20.87 -2.10
N GLN A 38 -11.37 -20.47 -2.20
CA GLN A 38 -10.52 -20.74 -3.36
C GLN A 38 -9.34 -21.62 -2.93
N LEU A 39 -8.85 -22.46 -3.86
CA LEU A 39 -7.59 -23.15 -3.67
C LEU A 39 -6.47 -22.12 -3.59
N TRP A 40 -5.66 -22.17 -2.54
CA TRP A 40 -4.48 -21.31 -2.44
C TRP A 40 -3.35 -21.84 -3.32
N GLU A 41 -3.43 -21.53 -4.62
CA GLU A 41 -2.51 -22.05 -5.64
C GLU A 41 -1.04 -21.72 -5.34
N GLY A 42 -0.75 -20.51 -4.84
CA GLY A 42 0.61 -20.07 -4.49
C GLY A 42 1.28 -20.91 -3.38
N VAL A 43 0.51 -21.68 -2.61
CA VAL A 43 1.04 -22.62 -1.62
C VAL A 43 0.99 -24.05 -2.14
N PHE A 44 -0.19 -24.50 -2.58
CA PHE A 44 -0.42 -25.91 -2.91
C PHE A 44 0.05 -26.32 -4.32
N LEU A 45 0.12 -25.38 -5.27
CA LEU A 45 0.52 -25.64 -6.66
C LEU A 45 1.88 -25.02 -7.04
N ARG A 46 2.60 -24.43 -6.08
CA ARG A 46 3.83 -23.65 -6.31
C ARG A 46 4.92 -24.34 -7.13
N TRP A 47 4.98 -25.67 -7.10
CA TRP A 47 5.99 -26.45 -7.84
C TRP A 47 5.55 -26.84 -9.24
N ASN A 48 4.25 -26.81 -9.51
CA ASN A 48 3.65 -27.23 -10.78
C ASN A 48 3.24 -26.05 -11.64
N ARG A 49 3.00 -24.88 -11.03
CA ARG A 49 2.60 -23.65 -11.73
C ARG A 49 3.59 -22.52 -11.43
N PRO A 50 4.10 -21.82 -12.45
CA PRO A 50 4.94 -20.65 -12.24
C PRO A 50 4.14 -19.49 -11.62
N SER A 51 4.73 -18.78 -10.66
CA SER A 51 4.15 -17.60 -10.00
C SER A 51 4.20 -16.33 -10.85
N LYS A 52 4.76 -16.38 -12.08
CA LYS A 52 5.05 -15.22 -12.93
C LYS A 52 3.93 -14.17 -12.97
N PHE A 53 2.68 -14.59 -13.19
CA PHE A 53 1.55 -13.65 -13.26
C PHE A 53 1.22 -13.00 -11.92
N GLN A 54 1.39 -13.72 -10.82
CA GLN A 54 1.21 -13.17 -9.46
C GLN A 54 2.32 -12.17 -9.14
N ASP A 55 3.55 -12.49 -9.53
CA ASP A 55 4.72 -11.63 -9.34
C ASP A 55 4.58 -10.33 -10.15
N GLU A 56 4.19 -10.44 -11.43
CA GLU A 56 3.90 -9.28 -12.29
C GLU A 56 2.79 -8.41 -11.72
N ALA A 57 1.68 -9.02 -11.27
CA ALA A 57 0.59 -8.28 -10.65
C ALA A 57 1.05 -7.56 -9.36
N GLN A 58 1.87 -8.21 -8.54
CA GLN A 58 2.42 -7.60 -7.33
C GLN A 58 3.35 -6.43 -7.64
N GLU A 59 4.16 -6.54 -8.69
CA GLU A 59 5.03 -5.45 -9.15
C GLU A 59 4.21 -4.25 -9.62
N GLU A 60 3.15 -4.47 -10.40
CA GLU A 60 2.25 -3.40 -10.84
C GLU A 60 1.50 -2.75 -9.67
N ILE A 61 1.03 -3.52 -8.68
CA ILE A 61 0.44 -2.99 -7.45
C ILE A 61 1.42 -2.04 -6.75
N ASN A 62 2.68 -2.45 -6.59
CA ASN A 62 3.70 -1.62 -5.95
C ASN A 62 3.95 -0.33 -6.73
N LYS A 63 4.08 -0.41 -8.07
CA LYS A 63 4.26 0.76 -8.94
C LYS A 63 3.13 1.78 -8.77
N ILE A 64 1.87 1.31 -8.75
CA ILE A 64 0.70 2.17 -8.60
C ILE A 64 0.70 2.87 -7.24
N ILE A 65 1.02 2.14 -6.17
CA ILE A 65 1.05 2.68 -4.80
C ILE A 65 2.14 3.75 -4.66
N ASP A 66 3.34 3.47 -5.16
CA ASP A 66 4.45 4.42 -5.13
C ASP A 66 4.13 5.68 -5.95
N TYR A 67 3.52 5.51 -7.13
CA TYR A 67 3.10 6.63 -7.95
C TYR A 67 2.03 7.48 -7.27
N ASN A 68 1.03 6.86 -6.64
CA ASN A 68 0.01 7.57 -5.87
C ASN A 68 0.62 8.35 -4.70
N ARG A 69 1.58 7.77 -3.99
CA ARG A 69 2.29 8.45 -2.91
C ARG A 69 3.02 9.71 -3.42
N LEU A 70 3.74 9.60 -4.54
CA LEU A 70 4.42 10.73 -5.16
C LEU A 70 3.44 11.84 -5.58
N LEU A 71 2.27 11.48 -6.11
CA LEU A 71 1.23 12.44 -6.46
C LEU A 71 0.65 13.14 -5.23
N GLN A 72 0.39 12.40 -4.15
CA GLN A 72 -0.08 12.98 -2.89
C GLN A 72 0.91 13.98 -2.29
N GLU A 73 2.22 13.66 -2.33
CA GLU A 73 3.27 14.57 -1.89
C GLU A 73 3.28 15.87 -2.72
N LYS A 74 3.16 15.77 -4.05
CA LYS A 74 3.05 16.93 -4.95
C LYS A 74 1.81 17.78 -4.66
N VAL A 75 0.65 17.16 -4.47
CA VAL A 75 -0.59 17.86 -4.11
C VAL A 75 -0.44 18.61 -2.78
N ASN A 76 0.15 17.96 -1.78
CA ASN A 76 0.37 18.58 -0.47
C ASN A 76 1.35 19.76 -0.56
N ALA A 77 2.38 19.69 -1.40
CA ALA A 77 3.29 20.81 -1.66
C ALA A 77 2.55 21.99 -2.33
N MET A 78 1.76 21.72 -3.38
CA MET A 78 0.99 22.76 -4.08
C MET A 78 -0.04 23.42 -3.15
N ARG A 79 -0.73 22.65 -2.29
CA ARG A 79 -1.65 23.20 -1.29
C ARG A 79 -0.95 24.15 -0.31
N LYS A 80 0.27 23.82 0.11
CA LYS A 80 1.07 24.72 0.97
C LYS A 80 1.45 26.01 0.24
N GLN A 81 1.82 25.93 -1.04
CA GLN A 81 2.14 27.12 -1.85
C GLN A 81 0.92 28.03 -2.06
N LEU A 82 -0.25 27.47 -2.35
CA LEU A 82 -1.50 28.24 -2.48
C LEU A 82 -1.83 28.99 -1.19
N ALA A 83 -1.78 28.31 -0.03
CA ALA A 83 -2.04 28.95 1.26
C ALA A 83 -1.08 30.12 1.56
N GLN A 84 0.19 30.01 1.15
CA GLN A 84 1.17 31.09 1.31
C GLN A 84 0.85 32.30 0.42
N LEU A 85 0.43 32.07 -0.82
CA LEU A 85 0.05 33.13 -1.77
C LEU A 85 -1.21 33.87 -1.31
N GLU A 86 -2.26 33.15 -0.90
CA GLU A 86 -3.49 33.75 -0.38
C GLU A 86 -3.23 34.61 0.88
N THR A 87 -2.31 34.19 1.73
CA THR A 87 -1.93 34.96 2.93
C THR A 87 -1.19 36.25 2.54
N ARG A 88 -0.32 36.20 1.51
CA ARG A 88 0.42 37.36 1.03
C ARG A 88 -0.50 38.40 0.38
N ASP A 89 -1.44 37.98 -0.45
CA ASP A 89 -2.37 38.88 -1.14
C ASP A 89 -3.27 39.62 -0.14
N ARG A 90 -3.78 38.92 0.89
CA ARG A 90 -4.56 39.55 1.98
C ARG A 90 -3.77 40.59 2.77
N VAL A 91 -2.48 40.38 3.00
CA VAL A 91 -1.64 41.38 3.70
C VAL A 91 -1.45 42.61 2.83
N GLN A 92 -1.39 42.45 1.52
CA GLN A 92 -1.17 43.53 0.56
C GLN A 92 -2.43 44.37 0.28
N GLU A 93 -3.64 43.79 0.39
CA GLU A 93 -4.91 44.53 0.32
C GLU A 93 -5.23 45.35 1.59
N ASN A 94 -4.62 45.02 2.72
CA ASN A 94 -4.82 45.72 4.00
C ASN A 94 -3.81 46.85 4.27
N LEU A 95 -2.98 47.21 3.28
CA LEU A 95 -2.02 48.32 3.27
C LEU A 95 -2.51 49.43 2.34
#